data_AF-A0A8S0FPM9-F1
#
_entry.id   AF-A0A8S0FPM9-F1
#
_cell.length_a   1.000
_cell.length_b   1.000
_cell.length_c   1.000
_cell.angle_alpha   90.00
_cell.angle_beta   90.00
_cell.angle_gamma   90.00
#
_symmetry.space_group_name_H-M   'P 1'
#
loop_
_entity.id
_entity.type
_entity.pdbx_description
1 polymer ?
#
loop_
_entity_poly.entity_id
_entity_poly.type
_entity_poly.pdbx_seq_one_letter_code
_entity_poly.pdbx_strand_id
1 'polypeptide(L)'
;MKIKTRFAPSPTGYLHVGGARTALYSWLFARNHGGEFVLRIEDTDLERSTPEAIEAIMDGMNWLSLEWDEGPYYQTKRFDRYNAVIDQMLEEGTAYKCYCSKERLEALREEQMAKGEKPRYDGRCRHSHEHHADDEPCVVRFANPQEGSVVFDDQIRGPIEFSNQITGAG
;
A
#
# COMPACT_ATOMS: atom_id res chain seq x y z
N MET A 1 -20.44 -16.59 -5.26
CA MET A 1 -19.24 -15.76 -5.46
C MET A 1 -18.03 -16.63 -5.17
N LYS A 2 -17.01 -16.68 -6.04
CA LYS A 2 -15.82 -17.53 -5.84
C LYS A 2 -14.83 -16.79 -4.93
N ILE A 3 -14.28 -17.47 -3.92
CA ILE A 3 -13.25 -16.88 -3.04
C ILE A 3 -12.02 -16.56 -3.87
N LYS A 4 -11.45 -15.36 -3.69
CA LYS A 4 -10.22 -14.93 -4.34
C LYS A 4 -9.24 -14.37 -3.30
N THR A 5 -8.08 -14.98 -3.18
CA THR A 5 -6.99 -14.53 -2.31
C THR A 5 -5.80 -14.07 -3.16
N ARG A 6 -4.86 -13.34 -2.56
CA ARG A 6 -3.60 -12.97 -3.24
C ARG A 6 -2.40 -12.98 -2.34
N PHE A 7 -1.26 -13.42 -2.88
CA PHE A 7 0.06 -13.13 -2.34
C PHE A 7 0.67 -11.97 -3.12
N ALA A 8 1.13 -10.94 -2.40
CA ALA A 8 1.62 -9.70 -2.97
C ALA A 8 3.02 -9.34 -2.45
N PRO A 9 4.08 -10.07 -2.86
CA PRO A 9 5.44 -9.79 -2.41
C PRO A 9 6.04 -8.59 -3.16
N SER A 10 6.80 -7.76 -2.43
CA SER A 10 7.73 -6.81 -3.05
C SER A 10 9.08 -7.52 -3.26
N PRO A 11 9.72 -7.40 -4.45
CA PRO A 11 11.01 -8.03 -4.72
C PRO A 11 12.14 -7.25 -4.05
N THR A 12 12.24 -7.33 -2.72
CA THR A 12 13.31 -6.68 -1.95
C THR A 12 14.40 -7.67 -1.53
N GLY A 13 14.44 -8.85 -2.15
CA GLY A 13 15.34 -9.96 -1.81
C GLY A 13 14.63 -11.32 -1.87
N TYR A 14 15.12 -12.29 -1.11
CA TYR A 14 14.59 -13.66 -1.09
C TYR A 14 13.22 -13.76 -0.40
N LEU A 15 12.43 -14.77 -0.81
CA LEU A 15 11.20 -15.16 -0.14
C LEU A 15 11.51 -15.69 1.28
N HIS A 16 11.36 -14.84 2.29
CA HIS A 16 11.55 -15.23 3.68
C HIS A 16 10.39 -16.11 4.19
N VAL A 17 10.63 -16.87 5.26
CA VAL A 17 9.67 -17.84 5.84
C VAL A 17 8.33 -17.18 6.20
N GLY A 18 8.34 -15.95 6.70
CA GLY A 18 7.11 -15.19 6.97
C GLY A 18 6.27 -14.89 5.72
N GLY A 19 6.93 -14.57 4.60
CA GLY A 19 6.28 -14.39 3.30
C GLY A 19 5.72 -15.71 2.77
N ALA A 20 6.52 -16.78 2.80
CA ALA A 20 6.09 -18.12 2.41
C ALA A 20 4.87 -18.60 3.21
N ARG A 21 4.86 -18.37 4.54
CA ARG A 21 3.70 -18.68 5.39
C ARG A 21 2.44 -17.92 4.98
N THR A 22 2.59 -16.66 4.59
CA THR A 22 1.47 -15.81 4.14
C THR A 22 0.91 -16.29 2.80
N ALA A 23 1.80 -16.66 1.86
CA ALA A 23 1.43 -17.28 0.60
C ALA A 23 0.70 -18.62 0.84
N LEU A 24 1.23 -19.48 1.71
CA LEU A 24 0.64 -20.76 2.07
C LEU A 24 -0.78 -20.61 2.64
N TYR A 25 -1.02 -19.68 3.58
CA TYR A 25 -2.36 -19.48 4.13
C TYR A 25 -3.34 -18.95 3.08
N SER A 26 -2.90 -18.02 2.24
CA SER A 26 -3.73 -17.49 1.15
C SER A 26 -4.09 -18.59 0.15
N TRP A 27 -3.13 -19.43 -0.20
CA TRP A 27 -3.30 -20.58 -1.09
C TRP A 27 -4.25 -21.62 -0.48
N LEU A 28 -3.99 -22.08 0.76
CA LEU A 28 -4.84 -23.05 1.45
C LEU A 28 -6.28 -22.56 1.58
N PHE A 29 -6.47 -21.29 1.92
CA PHE A 29 -7.80 -20.71 2.05
C PHE A 29 -8.55 -20.69 0.72
N ALA A 30 -7.89 -20.33 -0.38
CA ALA A 30 -8.47 -20.42 -1.71
C ALA A 30 -8.81 -21.86 -2.08
N ARG A 31 -7.87 -22.80 -1.95
CA ARG A 31 -8.07 -24.21 -2.30
C ARG A 31 -9.20 -24.86 -1.49
N ASN A 32 -9.27 -24.62 -0.19
CA ASN A 32 -10.31 -25.17 0.68
C ASN A 32 -11.72 -24.70 0.28
N HIS A 33 -11.84 -23.53 -0.35
CA HIS A 33 -13.13 -22.97 -0.78
C HIS A 33 -13.38 -23.11 -2.29
N GLY A 34 -12.56 -23.89 -3.02
CA GLY A 34 -12.64 -23.97 -4.49
C GLY A 34 -12.44 -22.61 -5.17
N GLY A 35 -11.66 -21.73 -4.53
CA GLY A 35 -11.37 -20.37 -4.93
C GLY A 35 -10.20 -20.23 -5.91
N GLU A 36 -9.74 -19.00 -6.05
CA GLU A 36 -8.57 -18.60 -6.86
C GLU A 36 -7.50 -17.95 -6.00
N PHE A 37 -6.25 -18.33 -6.22
CA PHE A 37 -5.07 -17.75 -5.62
C PHE A 37 -4.31 -16.93 -6.67
N VAL A 38 -4.13 -15.63 -6.41
CA VAL A 38 -3.49 -14.69 -7.34
C VAL A 38 -2.08 -14.35 -6.88
N LEU A 39 -1.12 -14.29 -7.81
CA LEU A 39 0.21 -13.74 -7.57
C LEU A 39 0.32 -12.33 -8.16
N ARG A 40 0.71 -11.36 -7.31
CA ARG A 40 0.99 -9.97 -7.73
C ARG A 40 2.35 -9.50 -7.23
N ILE A 41 3.26 -9.18 -8.13
CA ILE A 41 4.58 -8.67 -7.81
C ILE A 41 4.51 -7.15 -7.60
N GLU A 42 4.94 -6.68 -6.42
CA GLU A 42 4.96 -5.26 -6.05
C GLU A 42 6.30 -4.61 -6.45
N ASP A 43 6.49 -4.45 -7.77
CA ASP A 43 7.73 -4.06 -8.44
C ASP A 43 7.88 -2.53 -8.68
N THR A 44 7.16 -1.69 -7.92
CA THR A 44 7.20 -0.23 -8.13
C THR A 44 8.50 0.42 -7.66
N ASP A 45 9.25 -0.24 -6.79
CA ASP A 45 10.58 0.20 -6.37
C ASP A 45 11.63 -0.39 -7.31
N LEU A 46 12.01 0.38 -8.33
CA LEU A 46 12.90 -0.09 -9.40
C LEU A 46 14.32 -0.39 -8.92
N GLU A 47 14.79 0.26 -7.85
CA GLU A 47 16.12 0.01 -7.30
C GLU A 47 16.20 -1.35 -6.61
N ARG A 48 15.13 -1.74 -5.92
CA ARG A 48 15.06 -3.01 -5.20
C ARG A 48 14.56 -4.15 -6.07
N SER A 49 13.67 -3.87 -7.02
CA SER A 49 12.96 -4.86 -7.85
C SER A 49 13.79 -5.37 -9.02
N THR A 50 14.93 -6.01 -8.75
CA THR A 50 15.78 -6.58 -9.79
C THR A 50 15.16 -7.86 -10.38
N PRO A 51 15.51 -8.24 -11.63
CA PRO A 51 15.07 -9.50 -12.22
C PRO A 51 15.37 -10.72 -11.33
N GLU A 52 16.54 -10.72 -10.69
CA GLU A 52 16.98 -11.80 -9.80
C GLU A 52 16.13 -11.88 -8.53
N ALA A 53 15.71 -10.73 -7.96
CA ALA A 53 14.83 -10.70 -6.81
C ALA A 53 13.43 -11.23 -7.14
N ILE A 54 12.93 -10.92 -8.35
CA ILE A 54 11.67 -11.47 -8.85
C ILE A 54 11.81 -12.98 -9.06
N GLU A 55 12.87 -13.44 -9.72
CA GLU A 55 13.13 -14.86 -9.96
C GLU A 55 13.21 -15.66 -8.65
N ALA A 56 13.91 -15.14 -7.63
CA ALA A 56 13.98 -15.77 -6.30
C ALA A 56 12.60 -15.96 -5.65
N ILE A 57 11.65 -15.04 -5.87
CA ILE A 57 10.27 -15.21 -5.41
C ILE A 57 9.59 -16.33 -6.18
N MET A 58 9.72 -16.36 -7.51
CA MET A 58 9.09 -17.37 -8.37
C MET A 58 9.62 -18.77 -8.03
N ASP A 59 10.93 -18.91 -7.87
CA ASP A 59 11.59 -20.16 -7.49
C ASP A 59 11.12 -20.64 -6.12
N GLY A 60 11.03 -19.74 -5.13
CA GLY A 60 10.52 -20.07 -3.80
C GLY A 60 9.08 -20.56 -3.84
N MET A 61 8.22 -19.92 -4.63
CA MET A 61 6.82 -20.32 -4.81
C MET A 61 6.71 -21.70 -5.51
N ASN A 62 7.49 -21.92 -6.56
CA ASN A 62 7.52 -23.18 -7.31
C ASN A 62 8.05 -24.33 -6.45
N TRP A 63 9.14 -24.10 -5.70
CA TRP A 63 9.72 -25.10 -4.80
C TRP A 63 8.74 -25.54 -3.72
N LEU A 64 7.93 -24.61 -3.19
CA LEU A 64 6.87 -24.89 -2.23
C LEU A 64 5.59 -25.46 -2.86
N SER A 65 5.53 -25.60 -4.19
CA SER A 65 4.34 -26.03 -4.95
C SER A 65 3.10 -25.15 -4.68
N LEU A 66 3.31 -23.85 -4.47
CA LEU A 66 2.24 -22.87 -4.26
C LEU A 66 1.77 -22.26 -5.59
N GLU A 67 1.19 -23.09 -6.45
CA GLU A 67 0.70 -22.67 -7.77
C GLU A 67 -0.43 -21.64 -7.65
N TRP A 68 -0.33 -20.54 -8.42
CA TRP A 68 -1.35 -19.50 -8.55
C TRP A 68 -2.21 -19.72 -9.80
N ASP A 69 -3.48 -19.34 -9.69
CA ASP A 69 -4.47 -19.45 -10.76
C ASP A 69 -4.44 -18.24 -11.70
N GLU A 70 -4.02 -17.06 -11.19
CA GLU A 70 -3.88 -15.82 -11.97
C GLU A 70 -2.56 -15.10 -11.68
N GLY A 71 -1.97 -14.53 -12.72
CA GLY A 71 -0.70 -13.80 -12.66
C GLY A 71 0.50 -14.59 -13.20
N PRO A 72 1.74 -14.14 -12.91
CA PRO A 72 2.08 -12.99 -12.08
C PRO A 72 1.63 -11.66 -12.70
N TYR A 73 0.93 -10.83 -11.93
CA TYR A 73 0.66 -9.44 -12.30
C TYR A 73 1.74 -8.52 -11.74
N TYR A 74 2.22 -7.57 -12.53
CA TYR A 74 3.24 -6.59 -12.15
C TYR A 74 2.60 -5.22 -11.95
N GLN A 75 2.93 -4.51 -10.88
CA GLN A 75 2.37 -3.18 -10.59
C GLN A 75 2.85 -2.12 -11.58
N THR A 76 4.11 -2.21 -12.04
CA THR A 76 4.66 -1.30 -13.06
C THR A 76 3.85 -1.30 -14.36
N LYS A 77 3.18 -2.41 -14.69
CA LYS A 77 2.30 -2.54 -15.87
C LYS A 77 0.88 -2.00 -15.63
N ARG A 78 0.62 -1.34 -14.49
CA ARG A 78 -0.71 -0.89 -14.08
C ARG A 78 -0.77 0.58 -13.67
N PHE A 79 0.28 1.36 -13.94
CA PHE A 79 0.31 2.79 -13.63
C PHE A 79 -0.88 3.55 -14.25
N ASP A 80 -1.30 3.21 -15.47
CA ASP A 80 -2.50 3.82 -16.08
C ASP A 80 -3.74 3.68 -15.21
N ARG A 81 -3.94 2.50 -14.60
CA ARG A 81 -5.07 2.28 -13.68
C ARG A 81 -4.89 3.06 -12.38
N TYR A 82 -3.68 3.16 -11.85
CA TYR A 82 -3.43 3.90 -10.62
C TYR A 82 -3.64 5.40 -10.83
N ASN A 83 -3.12 5.95 -11.94
CA ASN A 83 -3.32 7.34 -12.34
C ASN A 83 -4.80 7.65 -12.54
N ALA A 84 -5.55 6.79 -13.26
CA ALA A 84 -6.98 6.99 -13.42
C ALA A 84 -7.77 7.01 -12.09
N VAL A 85 -7.37 6.18 -11.11
CA VAL A 85 -7.99 6.21 -9.77
C VAL A 85 -7.58 7.46 -9.00
N ILE A 86 -6.32 7.88 -9.10
CA ILE A 86 -5.81 9.11 -8.48
C ILE A 86 -6.57 10.33 -9.02
N ASP A 87 -6.75 10.42 -10.33
CA ASP A 87 -7.47 11.50 -10.98
C ASP A 87 -8.93 11.54 -10.51
N GLN A 88 -9.60 10.38 -10.48
CA GLN A 88 -10.95 10.25 -9.93
C GLN A 88 -11.01 10.71 -8.46
N MET A 89 -10.06 10.32 -7.62
CA MET A 89 -10.03 10.70 -6.21
C MET A 89 -9.79 12.20 -6.01
N LEU A 90 -8.99 12.82 -6.88
CA LEU A 90 -8.78 14.27 -6.90
C LEU A 90 -10.06 15.01 -7.31
N GLU A 91 -10.76 14.53 -8.34
CA GLU A 91 -12.05 15.09 -8.79
C GLU A 91 -13.13 14.96 -7.71
N GLU A 92 -13.19 13.83 -7.01
CA GLU A 92 -14.15 13.58 -5.93
C GLU A 92 -13.79 14.30 -4.61
N GLY A 93 -12.62 14.93 -4.52
CA GLY A 93 -12.12 15.55 -3.30
C GLY A 93 -11.75 14.54 -2.19
N THR A 94 -11.61 13.26 -2.52
CA THR A 94 -11.15 12.19 -1.61
C THR A 94 -9.63 12.07 -1.58
N ALA A 95 -8.93 12.82 -2.43
CA ALA A 95 -7.49 13.07 -2.38
C ALA A 95 -7.17 14.54 -2.68
N TYR A 96 -5.95 14.98 -2.37
CA TYR A 96 -5.46 16.32 -2.67
C TYR A 96 -3.97 16.31 -3.02
N LYS A 97 -3.52 17.27 -3.81
CA LYS A 97 -2.10 17.49 -4.12
C LYS A 97 -1.40 18.17 -2.93
N CYS A 98 -0.20 17.72 -2.62
CA CYS A 98 0.64 18.24 -1.56
C CYS A 98 2.02 18.60 -2.10
N TYR A 99 2.40 19.85 -1.90
CA TYR A 99 3.64 20.47 -2.39
C TYR A 99 4.65 20.69 -1.25
N CYS A 100 4.41 20.10 -0.06
CA CYS A 100 5.36 20.20 1.05
C CYS A 100 6.70 19.57 0.68
N SER A 101 7.77 20.34 0.85
CA SER A 101 9.13 19.85 0.65
C SER A 101 9.52 18.78 1.69
N LYS A 102 10.53 17.97 1.37
CA LYS A 102 11.06 16.96 2.29
C LYS A 102 11.61 17.59 3.57
N GLU A 103 12.30 18.73 3.44
CA GLU A 103 12.90 19.48 4.56
C GLU A 103 11.82 19.97 5.53
N ARG A 104 10.68 20.44 5.01
CA ARG A 104 9.55 20.83 5.85
C ARG A 104 9.00 19.64 6.64
N LEU A 105 8.81 18.50 5.96
CA LEU A 105 8.26 17.30 6.59
C LEU A 105 9.21 16.75 7.67
N GLU A 106 10.52 16.83 7.45
CA GLU A 106 11.51 16.42 8.44
C GLU A 106 11.52 17.37 9.66
N ALA A 107 11.49 18.69 9.43
CA ALA A 107 11.40 19.66 10.52
C ALA A 107 10.11 19.48 11.35
N LEU A 108 8.97 19.23 10.69
CA LEU A 108 7.70 18.92 11.37
C LEU A 108 7.81 17.64 12.23
N ARG A 109 8.46 16.60 11.70
CA ARG A 109 8.71 15.35 12.41
C ARG A 109 9.57 15.57 13.65
N GLU A 110 10.68 16.30 13.52
CA GLU A 110 11.57 16.62 14.64
C GLU A 110 10.84 17.44 15.72
N GLU A 111 10.03 18.42 15.33
CA GLU A 111 9.23 19.23 16.25
C GLU A 111 8.23 18.37 17.04
N GLN A 112 7.48 17.49 16.36
CA GLN A 112 6.54 16.58 16.99
C GLN A 112 7.25 15.61 17.95
N MET A 113 8.39 15.06 17.55
CA MET A 113 9.20 14.19 18.41
C MET A 113 9.70 14.92 19.66
N ALA A 114 10.17 16.17 19.52
CA ALA A 114 10.62 16.99 20.64
C ALA A 114 9.48 17.29 21.65
N LYS A 115 8.23 17.32 21.17
CA LYS A 115 7.01 17.47 21.99
C LYS A 115 6.50 16.14 22.58
N GLY A 116 7.13 15.01 22.27
CA GLY A 116 6.65 13.68 22.66
C GLY A 116 5.38 13.23 21.92
N GLU A 117 5.04 13.91 20.82
CA GLU A 117 3.91 13.57 19.96
C GLU A 117 4.29 12.47 18.97
N LYS A 118 3.28 11.75 18.47
CA LYS A 118 3.48 10.74 17.43
C LYS A 118 3.66 11.44 16.07
N PRO A 119 4.79 11.27 15.37
CA PRO A 119 5.03 12.00 14.15
C PRO A 119 4.01 11.69 13.05
N ARG A 120 3.48 12.74 12.41
CA ARG A 120 2.47 12.65 11.35
C ARG A 120 2.45 13.90 10.50
N TYR A 121 2.02 13.76 9.26
CA TYR A 121 1.71 14.91 8.42
C TYR A 121 0.58 15.74 9.04
N ASP A 122 0.72 17.06 9.03
CA ASP A 122 -0.18 18.00 9.68
C ASP A 122 -1.36 18.44 8.78
N GLY A 123 -1.43 17.94 7.55
CA GLY A 123 -2.53 18.25 6.63
C GLY A 123 -2.44 19.63 5.99
N ARG A 124 -1.28 20.31 6.04
CA ARG A 124 -1.10 21.69 5.55
C ARG A 124 -1.72 21.95 4.17
N CYS A 125 -1.56 21.03 3.22
CA CYS A 125 -2.02 21.22 1.85
C CYS A 125 -3.49 20.81 1.62
N ARG A 126 -4.18 20.22 2.61
CA ARG A 126 -5.54 19.64 2.42
C ARG A 126 -6.57 20.67 1.97
N HIS A 127 -6.48 21.88 2.50
CA HIS A 127 -7.38 23.00 2.19
C HIS A 127 -6.59 24.20 1.65
N SER A 128 -5.39 23.96 1.12
CA SER A 128 -4.60 25.05 0.55
C SER A 128 -5.23 25.52 -0.75
N HIS A 129 -5.32 26.84 -0.90
CA HIS A 129 -5.68 27.51 -2.15
C HIS A 129 -4.46 28.17 -2.80
N GLU A 130 -3.25 27.82 -2.36
CA GLU A 130 -2.01 28.29 -2.98
C GLU A 130 -1.97 27.85 -4.45
N HIS A 131 -1.65 28.80 -5.33
CA HIS A 131 -1.46 28.51 -6.74
C HIS A 131 -0.06 27.92 -6.94
N HIS A 132 -0.03 26.70 -7.46
CA HIS A 132 1.17 26.00 -7.87
C HIS A 132 1.24 25.94 -9.39
N ALA A 133 2.45 25.89 -9.94
CA ALA A 133 2.62 25.66 -11.37
C ALA A 133 2.18 24.22 -11.72
N ASP A 134 1.70 24.02 -12.96
CA ASP A 134 1.20 22.71 -13.41
C ASP A 134 2.28 21.61 -13.36
N ASP A 135 3.55 22.00 -13.51
CA ASP A 135 4.73 21.14 -13.50
C ASP A 135 5.45 21.09 -12.15
N GLU A 136 4.96 21.79 -11.12
CA GLU A 136 5.58 21.79 -9.81
C GLU A 136 5.49 20.39 -9.18
N PRO A 137 6.62 19.80 -8.74
CA PRO A 137 6.62 18.47 -8.15
C PRO A 137 5.71 18.38 -6.93
N CYS A 138 4.79 17.43 -6.95
CA CYS A 138 3.87 17.19 -5.84
C CYS A 138 3.65 15.70 -5.61
N VAL A 139 3.09 15.39 -4.44
CA VAL A 139 2.54 14.07 -4.13
C VAL A 139 1.03 14.18 -4.00
N VAL A 140 0.32 13.09 -4.28
CA VAL A 140 -1.11 12.99 -3.98
C VAL A 140 -1.29 12.32 -2.61
N ARG A 141 -2.04 12.97 -1.72
CA ARG A 141 -2.37 12.44 -0.40
C ARG A 141 -3.84 12.08 -0.33
N PHE A 142 -4.15 10.97 0.33
CA PHE A 142 -5.53 10.60 0.64
C PHE A 142 -6.12 11.56 1.69
N ALA A 143 -7.35 12.02 1.46
CA ALA A 143 -8.07 12.89 2.37
C ALA A 143 -8.73 12.09 3.50
N ASN A 144 -7.94 11.41 4.34
CA ASN A 144 -8.45 10.60 5.46
C ASN A 144 -9.40 11.43 6.34
N PRO A 145 -10.55 10.91 6.79
CA PRO A 145 -11.40 11.62 7.75
C PRO A 145 -10.59 12.04 8.98
N GLN A 146 -10.88 13.22 9.56
CA GLN A 146 -10.15 13.74 10.73
C GLN A 146 -10.71 13.24 12.07
N GLU A 147 -11.98 12.83 12.05
CA GLU A 147 -12.74 12.38 13.22
C GLU A 147 -13.43 11.04 12.95
N GLY A 148 -13.97 10.43 14.00
CA GLY A 148 -14.57 9.10 13.96
C GLY A 148 -13.54 7.97 14.04
N SER A 149 -13.97 6.77 13.70
CA SER A 149 -13.13 5.57 13.74
C SER A 149 -13.38 4.65 12.55
N VAL A 150 -12.36 3.88 12.21
CA VAL A 150 -12.43 2.77 11.26
C VAL A 150 -12.58 1.49 12.07
N VAL A 151 -13.70 0.81 11.88
CA VAL A 151 -14.04 -0.45 12.57
C VAL A 151 -14.14 -1.57 11.54
N PHE A 152 -13.52 -2.71 11.83
CA PHE A 152 -13.65 -3.91 11.01
C PHE A 152 -13.42 -5.18 11.83
N ASP A 153 -14.07 -6.27 11.43
CA ASP A 153 -13.90 -7.59 12.04
C ASP A 153 -12.78 -8.36 11.32
N ASP A 154 -11.58 -8.34 11.91
CA ASP A 154 -10.45 -9.12 11.42
C ASP A 154 -10.68 -10.61 11.64
N GLN A 155 -10.44 -11.42 10.61
CA GLN A 155 -10.72 -12.86 10.65
C GLN A 155 -9.82 -13.65 11.62
N ILE A 156 -8.75 -13.04 12.15
CA ILE A 156 -7.82 -13.65 13.10
C ILE A 156 -7.94 -12.99 14.48
N ARG A 157 -7.99 -11.66 14.52
CA ARG A 157 -7.96 -10.86 15.77
C ARG A 157 -9.35 -10.47 16.29
N GLY A 158 -10.40 -10.68 15.50
CA GLY A 158 -11.76 -10.25 15.84
C GLY A 158 -11.97 -8.75 15.60
N PRO A 159 -12.90 -8.11 16.32
CA PRO A 159 -13.20 -6.69 16.15
C PRO A 159 -11.98 -5.80 16.42
N ILE A 160 -11.64 -4.95 15.45
CA ILE A 160 -10.59 -3.94 15.55
C ILE A 160 -11.19 -2.56 15.30
N GLU A 161 -10.77 -1.58 16.09
CA GLU A 161 -11.11 -0.17 15.93
C GLU A 161 -9.86 0.71 15.94
N PHE A 162 -9.76 1.60 14.96
CA PHE A 162 -8.74 2.65 14.91
C PHE A 162 -9.40 4.03 14.88
N SER A 163 -9.02 4.91 15.79
CA SER A 163 -9.45 6.32 15.74
C SER A 163 -8.79 7.06 14.57
N ASN A 164 -9.56 7.84 13.84
CA ASN A 164 -9.05 8.62 12.72
C ASN A 164 -8.03 9.69 13.14
N GLN A 165 -8.03 10.08 14.42
CA GLN A 165 -7.05 11.01 14.97
C GLN A 165 -5.64 10.41 15.07
N ILE A 166 -5.52 9.07 15.08
CA ILE A 166 -4.24 8.36 15.16
C ILE A 166 -3.78 7.73 13.84
N THR A 167 -4.64 7.70 12.81
CA THR A 167 -4.35 7.14 11.47
C THR A 167 -3.94 8.20 10.44
N GLY A 168 -3.44 9.36 10.89
CA GLY A 168 -3.06 10.48 10.01
C GLY A 168 -2.14 10.07 8.86
N ALA A 169 -2.45 10.58 7.66
CA ALA A 169 -1.79 10.24 6.40
C ALA A 169 -0.26 10.25 6.52
N GLY A 170 0.37 9.10 6.27
CA GLY A 170 1.80 9.02 5.94
C GLY A 170 2.11 9.86 4.71
#